data_AF-A0A3C0SY63-F1
#
_entry.id   AF-A0A3C0SY63-F1
#
_cell.length_a   1.000
_cell.length_b   1.000
_cell.length_c   1.000
_cell.angle_alpha   90.00
_cell.angle_beta   90.00
_cell.angle_gamma   90.00
#
_symmetry.space_group_name_H-M   'P 1'
#
loop_
_entity.id
_entity.type
_entity.pdbx_description
1 polymer ?
#
loop_
_entity_poly.entity_id
_entity_poly.type
_entity_poly.pdbx_seq_one_letter_code
_entity_poly.pdbx_strand_id
1 'polypeptide(L)' 'MSVQYVIDEQGHKTGVFLSFEEFDHLIELLEEAQDIKDFRAAKEDDDEWVSLIEAKKQLGL' A
#
# COMPACT_ATOMS: atom_id res chain seq x y z
N MET A 1 12.76 9.54 19.43
CA MET A 1 11.60 8.84 20.04
C MET A 1 12.03 7.47 20.51
N SER A 2 11.51 6.99 21.64
CA SER A 2 11.74 5.62 22.11
C SER A 2 10.57 4.74 21.69
N VAL A 3 10.83 3.72 20.86
CA VAL A 3 9.81 2.76 20.42
C VAL A 3 9.31 1.96 21.63
N GLN A 4 8.00 1.90 21.81
CA GLN A 4 7.35 1.14 22.89
C GLN A 4 6.78 -0.16 22.34
N TYR A 5 6.96 -1.27 23.05
CA TYR A 5 6.54 -2.59 22.61
C TYR A 5 5.44 -3.16 23.52
N VAL A 6 4.52 -3.89 22.92
CA VAL A 6 3.61 -4.80 23.63
C VAL A 6 4.31 -6.14 23.75
N ILE A 7 4.39 -6.68 24.96
CA ILE A 7 5.05 -7.94 25.28
C ILE A 7 4.04 -8.96 25.82
N ASP A 8 4.18 -10.22 25.42
CA ASP A 8 3.39 -11.34 25.96
C ASP A 8 3.91 -11.78 27.35
N GLU A 9 3.24 -12.78 27.93
CA GLU A 9 3.58 -13.34 29.24
C GLU A 9 4.95 -14.05 29.26
N GLN A 10 5.46 -14.46 28.10
CA GLN A 10 6.76 -15.09 27.93
C GLN A 10 7.87 -14.07 27.64
N GLY A 11 7.53 -12.78 27.52
CA GLY A 11 8.46 -11.69 27.23
C GLY A 11 8.74 -11.47 25.74
N HIS A 12 8.00 -12.10 24.84
CA HIS A 12 8.16 -11.85 23.41
C HIS A 12 7.41 -10.58 23.01
N LYS A 13 8.03 -9.80 22.10
CA LYS A 13 7.39 -8.63 21.51
C LYS A 13 6.31 -9.08 20.53
N THR A 14 5.07 -8.77 20.83
CA THR A 14 3.89 -9.11 20.00
C THR A 14 3.31 -7.90 19.28
N GLY A 15 3.69 -6.69 19.69
CA GLY A 15 3.25 -5.46 19.04
C GLY A 15 4.13 -4.25 19.36
N VAL A 16 3.78 -3.12 18.75
CA VAL A 16 4.42 -1.82 18.94
C VAL A 16 3.34 -0.77 19.19
N PHE A 17 3.62 0.17 20.07
CA PHE A 17 2.78 1.34 20.27
C PHE A 17 3.33 2.50 19.45
N LEU A 18 2.48 3.05 18.60
CA LEU A 18 2.77 4.16 17.70
C LEU A 18 1.77 5.29 17.98
N SER A 19 2.18 6.52 17.70
CA SER A 19 1.21 7.60 17.55
C SER A 19 0.30 7.34 16.34
N PHE A 20 -0.91 7.93 16.34
CA PHE A 20 -1.78 7.86 15.17
C PHE A 20 -1.09 8.44 13.92
N GLU A 21 -0.35 9.54 14.07
CA GLU A 21 0.41 10.15 12.97
C GLU A 21 1.43 9.18 12.35
N GLU A 22 2.20 8.47 13.18
CA GLU A 22 3.14 7.46 12.68
C GLU A 22 2.44 6.27 12.03
N PHE A 23 1.31 5.83 12.59
CA PHE A 23 0.51 4.74 12.01
C PHE A 23 -0.04 5.13 10.64
N ASP A 24 -0.68 6.30 10.54
CA ASP A 24 -1.26 6.81 9.29
C ASP A 24 -0.17 6.97 8.22
N HIS A 25 1.00 7.51 8.58
CA HIS A 25 2.13 7.63 7.68
C HIS A 25 2.64 6.27 7.15
N LEU A 26 2.65 5.23 8.00
CA LEU A 26 3.01 3.87 7.58
C LEU A 26 1.98 3.27 6.61
N ILE A 27 0.69 3.58 6.80
CA ILE A 27 -0.36 3.17 5.87
C ILE A 27 -0.16 3.86 4.51
N GLU A 28 0.08 5.17 4.47
CA GLU A 28 0.34 5.90 3.22
C GLU A 28 1.53 5.30 2.45
N LEU A 29 2.63 5.01 3.14
CA LEU A 29 3.82 4.39 2.52
C LEU A 29 3.53 2.99 1.98
N LEU A 30 2.66 2.22 2.64
CA LEU A 30 2.24 0.91 2.17
C LEU A 30 1.42 1.02 0.89
N GLU A 31 0.48 1.97 0.84
CA GLU A 31 -0.34 2.24 -0.35
C GLU A 31 0.54 2.66 -1.53
N GLU A 32 1.49 3.57 -1.34
CA GLU A 32 2.43 3.98 -2.39
C GLU A 32 3.28 2.80 -2.90
N ALA A 33 3.77 1.95 -1.99
CA ALA A 33 4.53 0.77 -2.37
C ALA A 33 3.69 -0.24 -3.19
N GLN A 34 2.41 -0.37 -2.85
CA GLN A 34 1.46 -1.22 -3.56
C GLN A 34 1.13 -0.66 -4.94
N ASP A 35 0.91 0.65 -5.08
CA ASP A 35 0.71 1.32 -6.38
C ASP A 35 1.90 1.09 -7.33
N ILE A 36 3.14 1.21 -6.81
CA ILE A 36 4.35 0.94 -7.60
C ILE A 36 4.39 -0.51 -8.07
N LYS A 37 4.01 -1.46 -7.20
CA LYS A 37 3.97 -2.89 -7.53
C LYS A 37 2.93 -3.18 -8.61
N ASP A 38 1.74 -2.60 -8.50
CA ASP A 38 0.65 -2.80 -9.45
C ASP A 38 0.98 -2.16 -10.80
N PHE A 39 1.62 -1.00 -10.81
CA PHE A 39 2.13 -0.39 -12.03
C PHE A 39 3.18 -1.26 -12.73
N ARG A 40 4.10 -1.88 -11.97
CA ARG A 40 5.10 -2.80 -12.54
C ARG A 40 4.43 -4.05 -13.11
N ALA A 41 3.47 -4.63 -12.39
CA ALA A 41 2.71 -5.77 -12.89
C ALA A 41 1.99 -5.44 -14.20
N ALA A 42 1.28 -4.30 -14.26
CA ALA A 42 0.59 -3.84 -15.47
C ALA A 42 1.54 -3.48 -16.63
N LYS A 43 2.81 -3.16 -16.34
CA LYS A 43 3.86 -2.93 -17.33
C LYS A 43 4.46 -4.22 -17.90
N GLU A 44 4.47 -5.27 -17.08
CA GLU A 44 4.99 -6.60 -17.44
C GLU A 44 3.92 -7.47 -18.10
N ASP A 45 2.64 -7.22 -17.81
CA ASP A 45 1.53 -7.77 -18.59
C ASP A 45 1.52 -7.12 -19.98
N ASP A 46 1.53 -7.96 -21.01
CA ASP A 46 1.51 -7.56 -22.43
C ASP A 46 0.09 -7.15 -22.88
N ASP A 47 -0.76 -6.76 -21.93
CA ASP A 47 -2.15 -6.38 -22.15
C ASP A 47 -2.24 -5.17 -23.09
N GLU A 48 -3.29 -5.15 -23.92
CA GLU A 48 -3.51 -4.10 -24.90
C GLU A 48 -3.76 -2.75 -24.23
N TRP A 49 -2.77 -1.86 -24.31
CA TRP A 49 -2.92 -0.46 -23.94
C TRP A 49 -3.98 0.20 -24.82
N VAL A 50 -5.12 0.55 -24.22
CA VAL A 50 -6.17 1.32 -24.90
C VAL A 50 -5.98 2.83 -24.70
N SER A 51 -6.33 3.62 -25.71
CA SER A 51 -6.34 5.08 -25.57
C SER A 51 -7.40 5.54 -24.56
N LEU A 52 -7.21 6.70 -23.95
CA LEU A 52 -8.20 7.29 -23.03
C LEU A 52 -9.60 7.45 -23.66
N ILE A 53 -9.67 7.71 -24.96
CA ILE A 53 -10.93 7.83 -25.71
C ILE A 53 -11.64 6.47 -25.77
N GLU A 54 -10.88 5.41 -26.07
CA GLU A 54 -11.41 4.04 -26.13
C GLU A 54 -11.82 3.55 -24.73
N ALA A 55 -11.02 3.84 -23.70
CA ALA A 55 -11.36 3.52 -22.32
C ALA A 55 -12.68 4.19 -21.88
N LYS A 56 -12.87 5.48 -22.19
CA LYS A 56 -14.14 6.19 -21.89
C LYS A 56 -15.34 5.53 -22.58
N LYS A 57 -15.18 5.17 -23.86
CA LYS A 57 -16.21 4.47 -24.62
C LYS A 57 -16.56 3.10 -24.01
N GLN A 58 -15.57 2.33 -23.56
CA GLN A 58 -15.79 1.04 -22.89
C GLN A 58 -16.50 1.18 -21.53
N LEU A 59 -16.21 2.25 -20.80
CA LEU A 59 -16.80 2.55 -19.48
C LEU A 59 -18.16 3.28 -19.56
N GLY A 60 -18.61 3.66 -20.76
CA GLY A 60 -19.87 4.39 -20.96
C GLY A 60 -19.82 5.85 -20.49
N LEU A 61 -18.63 6.46 -20.50
CA LEU A 61 -18.37 7.86 -20.12
C LEU A 61 -18.26 8.79 -21.33
#